data_AF-A0A4Q6CKT1-F1
#
_entry.id   AF-A0A4Q6CKT1-F1
#
_cell.length_a   1.000
_cell.length_b   1.000
_cell.length_c   1.000
_cell.angle_alpha   90.00
_cell.angle_beta   90.00
_cell.angle_gamma   90.00
#
_symmetry.space_group_name_H-M   'P 1'
#
loop_
_entity.id
_entity.type
_entity.pdbx_description
1 polymer ?
#
loop_
_entity_poly.entity_id
_entity_poly.type
_entity_poly.pdbx_seq_one_letter_code
_entity_poly.pdbx_strand_id
1 'polypeptide(L)'
;MGNAFMQINWLAILAATVATFILGGVWYGVVTPKFYTIALGRENLPPQKMTPLFILGPTVCNLIATITSAVLLRMLNIETIAGAVSFGLLIGVGYIISTCMMIAINPNFPRPFLYTALNAPNFLISNVMTCVILTVIQ
;
A
#
# COMPACT_ATOMS: atom_id res chain seq x y z
N MET A 1 22.03 -12.45 -4.88
CA MET A 1 21.20 -11.21 -4.95
C MET A 1 21.23 -10.54 -6.32
N GLY A 2 22.37 -10.42 -7.02
CA GLY A 2 22.45 -9.69 -8.30
C GLY A 2 21.58 -10.20 -9.46
N ASN A 3 21.23 -11.49 -9.52
CA ASN A 3 20.48 -12.06 -10.64
C ASN A 3 18.95 -11.86 -10.54
N ALA A 4 18.41 -11.59 -9.35
CA ALA A 4 16.96 -11.44 -9.16
C ALA A 4 16.43 -10.14 -9.81
N PHE A 5 17.16 -9.04 -9.69
CA PHE A 5 16.79 -7.76 -10.30
C PHE A 5 16.79 -7.78 -11.83
N MET A 6 17.60 -8.63 -12.46
CA MET A 6 17.61 -8.78 -13.93
C MET A 6 16.45 -9.64 -14.46
N GLN A 7 15.72 -10.32 -13.57
CA GLN A 7 14.69 -11.29 -13.93
C GLN A 7 13.28 -10.88 -13.47
N ILE A 8 13.09 -9.66 -12.96
CA ILE A 8 11.76 -9.13 -12.62
C ILE A 8 11.09 -8.52 -13.85
N ASN A 9 9.79 -8.78 -14.00
CA ASN A 9 8.99 -8.21 -15.09
C ASN A 9 8.61 -6.75 -14.78
N TRP A 10 9.23 -5.81 -15.50
CA TRP A 10 8.97 -4.38 -15.34
C TRP A 10 7.56 -3.95 -15.72
N LEU A 11 6.91 -4.65 -16.65
CA LEU A 11 5.51 -4.39 -16.99
C LEU A 11 4.58 -4.77 -15.84
N ALA A 12 4.86 -5.89 -15.16
CA ALA A 12 4.12 -6.30 -13.97
C ALA A 12 4.26 -5.27 -12.83
N ILE A 13 5.47 -4.75 -12.62
CA ILE A 13 5.76 -3.70 -11.62
C ILE A 13 4.99 -2.42 -11.95
N LEU A 14 4.99 -1.98 -13.21
CA LEU A 14 4.24 -0.80 -13.65
C LEU A 14 2.73 -1.02 -13.44
N ALA A 15 2.19 -2.16 -13.85
CA ALA A 15 0.78 -2.50 -13.70
C ALA A 15 0.34 -2.49 -12.22
N ALA A 16 1.12 -3.12 -11.32
CA ALA A 16 0.84 -3.13 -9.89
C ALA A 16 0.93 -1.71 -9.27
N THR A 17 1.91 -0.91 -9.70
CA THR A 17 2.06 0.48 -9.23
C THR A 17 0.88 1.35 -9.66
N VAL A 18 0.42 1.21 -10.91
CA VAL A 18 -0.77 1.93 -11.41
C VAL A 18 -2.03 1.47 -10.67
N ALA A 19 -2.19 0.17 -10.46
CA ALA A 19 -3.35 -0.37 -9.73
C ALA A 19 -3.42 0.17 -8.29
N THR A 20 -2.29 0.21 -7.58
CA THR A 20 -2.25 0.75 -6.21
C THR A 20 -2.44 2.27 -6.16
N PHE A 21 -1.97 3.01 -7.17
CA PHE A 21 -2.25 4.44 -7.30
C PHE A 21 -3.76 4.70 -7.47
N ILE A 22 -4.41 3.99 -8.39
CA ILE A 22 -5.85 4.11 -8.63
C ILE A 22 -6.63 3.73 -7.37
N LEU A 23 -6.28 2.61 -6.74
CA LEU A 23 -6.94 2.15 -5.52
C LEU A 23 -6.81 3.18 -4.39
N GLY A 24 -5.63 3.73 -4.16
CA GLY A 24 -5.42 4.79 -3.17
C GLY A 24 -6.23 6.05 -3.49
N GLY A 25 -6.24 6.48 -4.75
CA GLY A 25 -7.04 7.62 -5.20
C GLY A 25 -8.54 7.44 -4.95
N VAL A 26 -9.07 6.26 -5.28
CA VAL A 26 -10.48 5.90 -5.02
C VAL A 26 -10.75 5.82 -3.52
N TRP A 27 -9.89 5.16 -2.76
CA TRP A 27 -10.09 4.95 -1.33
C TRP A 27 -10.15 6.28 -0.59
N TYR A 28 -9.14 7.14 -0.73
CA TYR A 28 -9.06 8.40 0.02
C TYR A 28 -9.86 9.54 -0.63
N GLY A 29 -10.04 9.52 -1.94
CA GLY A 29 -10.79 10.56 -2.67
C GLY A 29 -12.29 10.35 -2.69
N VAL A 30 -12.76 9.10 -2.67
CA VAL A 30 -14.18 8.77 -2.85
C VAL A 30 -14.76 8.02 -1.66
N VAL A 31 -14.10 6.95 -1.20
CA VAL A 31 -14.70 6.02 -0.22
C VAL A 31 -14.61 6.56 1.21
N THR A 32 -13.45 7.05 1.64
CA THR A 32 -13.19 7.42 3.03
C THR A 32 -12.85 8.90 3.30
N PRO A 33 -13.06 9.89 2.41
CA PRO A 33 -12.53 11.25 2.61
C PRO A 33 -12.99 11.88 3.93
N LYS A 34 -14.29 11.78 4.24
CA LYS A 34 -14.88 12.32 5.48
C LYS A 34 -14.36 11.63 6.74
N PHE A 35 -14.26 10.30 6.72
CA PHE A 35 -13.77 9.56 7.88
C PHE A 35 -12.28 9.81 8.11
N TYR A 36 -11.52 10.00 7.04
CA TYR A 36 -10.10 10.28 7.12
C TYR A 36 -9.84 11.66 7.76
N THR A 37 -10.61 12.70 7.40
CA THR A 37 -10.47 14.01 8.07
C THR A 37 -10.85 13.96 9.55
N ILE A 38 -11.90 13.22 9.90
CA ILE A 38 -12.31 12.96 11.28
C ILE A 38 -11.21 12.23 12.07
N ALA A 39 -10.60 11.20 11.48
CA ALA A 39 -9.51 10.46 12.12
C ALA A 39 -8.28 11.34 12.42
N LEU A 40 -8.05 12.34 11.57
CA LEU A 40 -6.99 13.33 11.74
C LEU A 40 -7.38 14.51 12.65
N GLY A 41 -8.62 14.59 13.14
CA GLY A 41 -9.11 15.75 13.91
C GLY A 41 -9.22 17.03 13.09
N ARG A 42 -9.44 16.90 11.78
CA ARG A 42 -9.47 18.00 10.80
C ARG A 42 -10.84 18.23 10.19
N GLU A 43 -11.90 17.66 10.75
CA GLU A 43 -13.27 17.75 10.23
C GLU A 43 -13.83 19.17 10.13
N ASN A 44 -13.30 20.10 10.94
CA ASN A 44 -13.71 21.51 10.98
C ASN A 44 -12.72 22.46 10.30
N LEU A 45 -11.66 21.92 9.67
CA LEU A 45 -10.67 22.72 8.96
C LEU A 45 -11.02 22.81 7.47
N PRO A 46 -10.63 23.90 6.78
CA PRO A 46 -10.78 23.97 5.34
C PRO A 46 -9.99 22.83 4.65
N PRO A 47 -10.46 22.36 3.49
CA PRO A 47 -9.75 21.34 2.73
C PRO A 47 -8.29 21.75 2.48
N GLN A 48 -7.36 20.84 2.75
CA GLN A 48 -5.95 21.06 2.46
C GLN A 48 -5.73 21.11 0.95
N LYS A 49 -4.87 22.04 0.51
CA LYS A 49 -4.45 22.08 -0.89
C LYS A 49 -3.63 20.83 -1.20
N MET A 50 -4.04 20.12 -2.23
CA MET A 50 -3.32 18.95 -2.73
C MET A 50 -2.01 19.42 -3.38
N THR A 51 -0.89 19.13 -2.74
CA THR A 51 0.44 19.39 -3.29
C THR A 51 0.93 18.17 -4.06
N PRO A 52 1.88 18.33 -5.01
CA PRO A 52 2.47 17.19 -5.71
C PRO A 52 3.02 16.12 -4.76
N LEU A 53 3.53 16.52 -3.59
CA LEU A 53 4.03 15.58 -2.59
C LEU A 53 2.95 14.61 -2.08
N PHE A 54 1.71 15.08 -1.90
CA PHE A 54 0.61 14.23 -1.42
C PHE A 54 0.08 13.26 -2.49
N ILE A 55 0.47 13.43 -3.75
CA ILE A 55 0.06 12.58 -4.86
C ILE A 55 1.23 11.67 -5.26
N LEU A 56 2.37 12.26 -5.59
CA LEU A 56 3.55 11.55 -6.10
C LEU A 56 4.32 10.84 -4.98
N GLY A 57 4.33 11.38 -3.76
CA GLY A 57 5.02 10.78 -2.62
C GLY A 57 4.55 9.34 -2.38
N PRO A 58 3.24 9.10 -2.16
CA PRO A 58 2.70 7.76 -2.02
C PRO A 58 2.99 6.85 -3.22
N THR A 59 2.91 7.38 -4.45
CA THR A 59 3.18 6.60 -5.67
C THR A 59 4.63 6.10 -5.71
N VAL A 60 5.60 6.95 -5.38
CA VAL A 60 7.01 6.57 -5.34
C VAL A 60 7.27 5.54 -4.24
N CYS A 61 6.67 5.72 -3.06
CA CYS A 61 6.76 4.73 -1.98
C CYS A 61 6.16 3.38 -2.40
N ASN A 62 5.01 3.38 -3.08
CA ASN A 62 4.37 2.16 -3.58
C ASN A 62 5.19 1.48 -4.68
N LEU A 63 5.86 2.24 -5.55
CA LEU A 63 6.76 1.68 -6.56
C LEU A 63 7.92 0.93 -5.89
N ILE A 64 8.55 1.52 -4.87
CA ILE A 64 9.64 0.88 -4.12
C ILE A 64 9.13 -0.42 -3.47
N ALA A 65 7.99 -0.37 -2.77
CA ALA A 65 7.40 -1.55 -2.13
C ALA A 65 7.02 -2.65 -3.16
N THR A 66 6.57 -2.26 -4.34
CA THR A 66 6.24 -3.17 -5.45
C THR A 66 7.48 -3.88 -5.97
N ILE A 67 8.57 -3.14 -6.21
CA ILE A 67 9.86 -3.72 -6.62
C ILE A 67 10.36 -4.70 -5.55
N THR A 68 10.29 -4.31 -4.27
CA THR A 68 10.66 -5.20 -3.16
C THR A 68 9.82 -6.48 -3.16
N SER A 69 8.50 -6.37 -3.36
CA SER A 69 7.60 -7.53 -3.41
C SER A 69 7.93 -8.45 -4.58
N ALA A 70 8.21 -7.90 -5.76
CA ALA A 70 8.62 -8.68 -6.94
C ALA A 70 9.91 -9.47 -6.68
N VAL A 71 10.90 -8.84 -6.07
CA VAL A 71 12.16 -9.48 -5.69
C VAL A 71 11.92 -10.59 -4.66
N LEU A 72 11.11 -10.35 -3.64
CA LEU A 72 10.83 -11.33 -2.59
C LEU A 72 10.04 -12.53 -3.10
N LEU A 73 8.99 -12.31 -3.91
CA LEU A 73 8.24 -13.40 -4.55
C LEU A 73 9.17 -14.32 -5.35
N ARG A 74 10.10 -13.73 -6.11
CA ARG A 74 11.09 -14.50 -6.87
C ARG A 74 12.09 -15.22 -5.98
N MET A 75 12.65 -14.55 -4.97
CA MET A 75 13.64 -15.15 -4.06
C MET A 75 13.06 -16.31 -3.24
N LEU A 76 11.76 -16.25 -2.94
CA LEU A 76 11.03 -17.27 -2.19
C LEU A 76 10.38 -18.33 -3.09
N ASN A 77 10.58 -18.26 -4.42
CA ASN A 77 9.96 -19.13 -5.43
C ASN A 77 8.42 -19.22 -5.28
N ILE A 78 7.78 -18.07 -5.08
CA ILE A 78 6.33 -17.96 -4.97
C ILE A 78 5.76 -17.68 -6.38
N GLU A 79 5.27 -18.74 -7.01
CA GLU A 79 4.81 -18.72 -8.41
C GLU A 79 3.28 -18.91 -8.55
N THR A 80 2.58 -19.22 -7.46
CA THR A 80 1.14 -19.47 -7.48
C THR A 80 0.36 -18.28 -6.91
N ILE A 81 -0.86 -18.05 -7.42
CA ILE A 81 -1.76 -17.01 -6.90
C ILE A 81 -2.05 -17.23 -5.41
N ALA A 82 -2.29 -18.48 -4.99
CA ALA A 82 -2.53 -18.81 -3.59
C ALA A 82 -1.32 -18.47 -2.70
N GLY A 83 -0.10 -18.77 -3.18
CA GLY A 83 1.13 -18.38 -2.51
C GLY A 83 1.31 -16.86 -2.44
N ALA A 84 1.02 -16.14 -3.51
CA ALA A 84 1.09 -14.67 -3.56
C ALA A 84 0.09 -14.00 -2.61
N VAL A 85 -1.14 -14.51 -2.53
CA VAL A 85 -2.14 -14.04 -1.55
C VAL A 85 -1.65 -14.31 -0.13
N SER A 86 -1.15 -15.52 0.14
CA SER A 86 -0.66 -15.89 1.48
C SER A 86 0.53 -15.01 1.91
N PHE A 87 1.47 -14.76 1.00
CA PHE A 87 2.59 -13.85 1.21
C PHE A 87 2.12 -12.41 1.42
N GLY A 88 1.21 -11.92 0.58
CA GLY A 88 0.63 -10.59 0.70
C GLY A 88 -0.11 -10.38 2.02
N LEU A 89 -0.83 -11.38 2.50
CA LEU A 89 -1.47 -11.36 3.82
C LEU A 89 -0.46 -11.39 4.96
N LEU A 90 0.59 -12.22 4.86
CA LEU A 90 1.63 -12.31 5.88
C LEU A 90 2.38 -10.98 6.06
N ILE A 91 2.86 -10.38 4.95
CA ILE A 91 3.52 -9.08 4.97
C ILE A 91 2.54 -7.97 5.38
N GLY A 92 1.32 -8.04 4.85
CA GLY A 92 0.26 -7.10 5.16
C GLY A 92 -0.03 -7.03 6.65
N VAL A 93 -0.34 -8.16 7.28
CA VAL A 93 -0.66 -8.22 8.70
C VAL A 93 0.58 -7.97 9.56
N GLY A 94 1.67 -8.68 9.29
CA GLY A 94 2.87 -8.65 10.14
C GLY A 94 3.56 -7.29 10.14
N TYR A 95 3.77 -6.70 8.97
CA TYR A 95 4.49 -5.45 8.82
C TYR A 95 3.55 -4.26 8.60
N ILE A 96 2.68 -4.31 7.59
CA ILE A 96 1.99 -3.11 7.12
C ILE A 96 0.96 -2.61 8.13
N ILE A 97 0.07 -3.47 8.63
CA ILE A 97 -0.94 -3.11 9.63
C ILE A 97 -0.25 -2.67 10.93
N SER A 98 0.74 -3.43 11.39
CA SER A 98 1.53 -3.13 12.59
C SER A 98 2.23 -1.78 12.51
N THR A 99 2.92 -1.48 11.40
CA THR A 99 3.58 -0.19 11.17
C THR A 99 2.57 0.94 11.08
N CYS A 100 1.42 0.73 10.42
CA CYS A 100 0.35 1.72 10.36
C CYS A 100 -0.15 2.09 11.76
N MET A 101 -0.39 1.09 12.62
CA MET A 101 -0.78 1.31 14.01
C MET A 101 0.32 2.00 14.82
N MET A 102 1.58 1.60 14.64
CA MET A 102 2.73 2.23 15.30
C MET A 102 2.87 3.71 14.95
N ILE A 103 2.59 4.10 13.70
CA ILE A 103 2.52 5.51 13.30
C ILE A 103 1.32 6.20 13.95
N ALA A 104 0.15 5.54 13.94
CA ALA A 104 -1.10 6.11 14.42
C ALA A 104 -1.11 6.40 15.92
N ILE A 105 -0.43 5.59 16.76
CA ILE A 105 -0.35 5.84 18.21
C ILE A 105 0.50 7.07 18.58
N ASN A 106 1.13 7.72 17.62
CA ASN A 106 1.84 8.97 17.86
C ASN A 106 0.87 10.04 18.44
N PRO A 107 1.28 10.84 19.45
CA PRO A 107 0.43 11.83 20.10
C PRO A 107 -0.22 12.87 19.18
N ASN A 108 0.32 13.06 17.96
CA ASN A 108 -0.24 13.98 16.97
C ASN A 108 -1.50 13.45 16.27
N PHE A 109 -1.84 12.16 16.42
CA PHE A 109 -3.06 11.58 15.86
C PHE A 109 -4.13 11.45 16.97
N PRO A 110 -5.23 12.24 16.90
CA PRO A 110 -6.22 12.26 17.98
C PRO A 110 -7.07 10.99 18.06
N ARG A 111 -7.15 10.21 16.98
CA ARG A 111 -7.98 8.99 16.88
C ARG A 111 -7.18 7.84 16.27
N PRO A 112 -6.18 7.28 16.99
CA PRO A 112 -5.24 6.30 16.45
C PRO A 112 -5.92 5.08 15.84
N PHE A 113 -6.84 4.46 16.57
CA PHE A 113 -7.56 3.27 16.11
C PHE A 113 -8.43 3.53 14.88
N LEU A 114 -9.09 4.70 14.80
CA LEU A 114 -9.88 5.07 13.63
C LEU A 114 -8.98 5.32 12.42
N TYR A 115 -7.85 6.00 12.61
CA TYR A 115 -6.86 6.18 11.55
C TYR A 115 -6.38 4.82 11.03
N THR A 116 -5.99 3.90 11.91
CA THR A 116 -5.56 2.56 11.49
C THR A 116 -6.68 1.78 10.81
N ALA A 117 -7.91 1.80 11.35
CA ALA A 117 -9.07 1.12 10.75
C ALA A 117 -9.41 1.63 9.33
N LEU A 118 -9.08 2.87 9.01
CA LEU A 118 -9.30 3.44 7.67
C LEU A 118 -8.14 3.18 6.70
N ASN A 119 -6.90 3.20 7.18
CA ASN A 119 -5.72 3.11 6.33
C ASN A 119 -5.23 1.68 6.13
N ALA A 120 -5.22 0.88 7.20
CA ALA A 120 -4.66 -0.45 7.19
C ALA A 120 -5.37 -1.39 6.19
N PRO A 121 -6.71 -1.36 6.01
CA PRO A 121 -7.37 -2.16 4.98
C PRO A 121 -6.93 -1.78 3.56
N ASN A 122 -6.83 -0.48 3.24
CA ASN A 122 -6.34 -0.02 1.94
C ASN A 122 -4.93 -0.55 1.66
N PHE A 123 -4.03 -0.45 2.63
CA PHE A 123 -2.65 -0.92 2.45
C PHE A 123 -2.57 -2.45 2.35
N LEU A 124 -3.36 -3.19 3.12
CA LEU A 124 -3.46 -4.65 3.03
C LEU A 124 -3.96 -5.10 1.66
N ILE A 125 -5.07 -4.52 1.19
CA ILE A 125 -5.64 -4.82 -0.12
C ILE A 125 -4.64 -4.47 -1.22
N SER A 126 -4.01 -3.29 -1.14
CA SER A 126 -2.96 -2.87 -2.08
C SER A 126 -1.82 -3.89 -2.12
N ASN A 127 -1.35 -4.36 -0.97
CA ASN A 127 -0.24 -5.32 -0.89
C ASN A 127 -0.59 -6.68 -1.50
N VAL A 128 -1.76 -7.22 -1.16
CA VAL A 128 -2.23 -8.50 -1.72
C VAL A 128 -2.44 -8.37 -3.23
N MET A 129 -3.10 -7.30 -3.68
CA MET A 129 -3.31 -7.01 -5.09
C MET A 129 -1.99 -6.90 -5.85
N THR A 130 -1.00 -6.19 -5.31
CA THR A 130 0.35 -6.10 -5.88
C THR A 130 0.98 -7.48 -6.04
N CYS A 131 0.93 -8.31 -5.00
CA CYS A 131 1.51 -9.66 -5.08
C CYS A 131 0.83 -10.50 -6.16
N VAL A 132 -0.50 -10.44 -6.25
CA VAL A 132 -1.27 -11.17 -7.28
C VAL A 132 -0.94 -10.66 -8.69
N ILE A 133 -0.92 -9.34 -8.92
CA ILE A 133 -0.60 -8.77 -10.23
C ILE A 133 0.81 -9.18 -10.66
N LEU A 134 1.78 -9.12 -9.74
CA LEU A 134 3.15 -9.53 -10.01
C LEU A 134 3.24 -11.01 -10.40
N THR A 135 2.46 -11.90 -9.77
CA THR A 135 2.44 -13.32 -10.10
C THR A 135 1.66 -13.65 -11.38
N VAL A 136 0.61 -12.91 -11.71
CA VAL A 136 -0.18 -13.16 -12.93
C VAL A 136 0.53 -12.69 -14.20
N ILE A 137 1.31 -11.62 -14.10
CA ILE A 137 2.02 -11.01 -15.24
C ILE A 137 3.49 -11.51 -15.30
N GLN A 138 3.90 -12.39 -14.37
CA GLN A 138 5.29 -12.83 -14.16
C GLN A 138 5.94 -13.40 -15.43
#